data_AF-A0A0A3W3W6-F1
#
_entry.id   AF-A0A0A3W3W6-F1
#
_cell.length_a   1.000
_cell.length_b   1.000
_cell.length_c   1.000
_cell.angle_alpha   90.00
_cell.angle_beta   90.00
_cell.angle_gamma   90.00
#
_symmetry.space_group_name_H-M   'P 1'
#
loop_
_entity.id
_entity.type
_entity.pdbx_description
1 polymer ?
#
loop_
_entity_poly.entity_id
_entity_poly.type
_entity_poly.pdbx_seq_one_letter_code
_entity_poly.pdbx_strand_id
1 'polypeptide(L)'
;MLDHLDTLKEILIKEFYQFYDRYNDDGIYACSLVFDELLRVDDLAISTERSIFNDQEDSAQYLSENDRWNVFKWRYRTTHNSNNGMTQLRALLDNYFKQQHSFGNPLLEHGQIDQANTLDVLLKLFKQVRDALEQDYGLDLSQILFFIHTPTQPELELQSATYLNPESALKQQFLSSKQSKNNATAPKSFKLSQSDKDLLIDLAQLVKLEAYDYLQVAHQAYLLTLEPHFVDANLYIQKLIQHIAAMATETDGSCAMTREEIQERLRQFERA
;
A
#
# COMPACT_ATOMS: atom_id res chain seq x y z
N MET A 1 -11.43 -21.27 10.98
CA MET A 1 -10.42 -20.51 10.22
C MET A 1 -11.05 -19.74 9.05
N LEU A 2 -12.03 -20.30 8.31
CA LEU A 2 -12.84 -19.55 7.32
C LEU A 2 -13.70 -18.43 7.95
N ASP A 3 -14.24 -18.65 9.16
CA ASP A 3 -15.15 -17.70 9.81
C ASP A 3 -14.58 -16.28 9.99
N HIS A 4 -13.27 -16.12 10.16
CA HIS A 4 -12.65 -14.80 10.35
C HIS A 4 -12.60 -13.99 9.06
N LEU A 5 -12.35 -14.62 7.91
CA LEU A 5 -12.36 -13.92 6.61
C LEU A 5 -13.77 -13.53 6.19
N ASP A 6 -14.77 -14.39 6.44
CA ASP A 6 -16.17 -14.05 6.18
C ASP A 6 -16.66 -12.92 7.10
N THR A 7 -16.25 -12.92 8.37
CA THR A 7 -16.55 -11.80 9.29
C THR A 7 -15.90 -10.50 8.81
N LEU A 8 -14.65 -10.54 8.35
CA LEU A 8 -13.96 -9.36 7.79
C LEU A 8 -14.67 -8.83 6.54
N LYS A 9 -15.11 -9.73 5.65
CA LYS A 9 -15.90 -9.41 4.46
C LYS A 9 -17.21 -8.72 4.83
N GLU A 10 -17.96 -9.28 5.77
CA GLU A 10 -19.23 -8.70 6.24
C GLU A 10 -19.06 -7.30 6.84
N ILE A 11 -17.98 -7.06 7.58
CA ILE A 11 -17.68 -5.74 8.14
C ILE A 11 -17.49 -4.73 7.01
N LEU A 12 -16.64 -5.02 6.03
CA LEU A 12 -16.40 -4.11 4.90
C LEU A 12 -17.65 -3.87 4.06
N ILE A 13 -18.47 -4.90 3.84
CA ILE A 13 -19.76 -4.78 3.17
C ILE A 13 -20.67 -3.81 3.94
N LYS A 14 -20.80 -3.98 5.26
CA LYS A 14 -21.65 -3.13 6.11
C LYS A 14 -21.17 -1.68 6.13
N GLU A 15 -19.86 -1.45 6.23
CA GLU A 15 -19.29 -0.09 6.23
C GLU A 15 -19.52 0.60 4.88
N PHE A 16 -19.29 -0.10 3.75
CA PHE A 16 -19.59 0.47 2.44
C PHE A 16 -21.08 0.70 2.23
N TYR A 17 -21.94 -0.25 2.62
CA TYR A 17 -23.38 -0.14 2.45
C TYR A 17 -23.96 1.06 3.19
N GLN A 18 -23.45 1.38 4.39
CA GLN A 18 -23.83 2.60 5.11
C GLN A 18 -23.49 3.87 4.33
N PHE A 19 -22.35 3.90 3.65
CA PHE A 19 -22.03 5.02 2.76
C PHE A 19 -22.94 5.07 1.55
N TYR A 20 -23.19 3.91 0.94
CA TYR A 20 -24.03 3.82 -0.25
C TYR A 20 -25.46 4.28 0.06
N ASP A 21 -26.09 3.75 1.10
CA ASP A 21 -27.46 4.14 1.53
C ASP A 21 -27.57 5.65 1.81
N ARG A 22 -26.50 6.25 2.34
CA ARG A 22 -26.51 7.66 2.75
C ARG A 22 -26.16 8.66 1.64
N TYR A 23 -25.28 8.28 0.72
CA TYR A 23 -24.63 9.21 -0.20
C TYR A 23 -24.73 8.80 -1.67
N ASN A 24 -25.46 7.71 -2.00
CA ASN A 24 -25.62 7.30 -3.40
C ASN A 24 -26.27 8.41 -4.27
N ASP A 25 -27.23 9.16 -3.73
CA ASP A 25 -27.86 10.29 -4.42
C ASP A 25 -26.88 11.45 -4.71
N ASP A 26 -25.76 11.52 -3.99
CA ASP A 26 -24.70 12.50 -4.19
C ASP A 26 -23.69 12.07 -5.27
N GLY A 27 -23.89 10.89 -5.88
CA GLY A 27 -23.04 10.34 -6.94
C GLY A 27 -21.69 9.90 -6.39
N ILE A 28 -21.66 8.78 -5.64
CA ILE A 28 -20.38 8.19 -5.23
C ILE A 28 -19.61 7.80 -6.48
N TYR A 29 -18.38 8.28 -6.63
CA TYR A 29 -17.52 7.91 -7.75
C TYR A 29 -16.26 7.15 -7.30
N ALA A 30 -15.93 7.14 -6.02
CA ALA A 30 -14.77 6.40 -5.54
C ALA A 30 -14.93 5.92 -4.10
N CYS A 31 -14.35 4.75 -3.83
CA CYS A 31 -14.21 4.17 -2.51
C CYS A 31 -12.77 3.68 -2.33
N SER A 32 -12.16 4.01 -1.19
CA SER A 32 -10.80 3.60 -0.89
C SER A 32 -10.66 3.03 0.51
N LEU A 33 -9.94 1.90 0.59
CA LEU A 33 -9.44 1.39 1.86
C LEU A 33 -8.12 2.10 2.17
N VAL A 34 -8.10 2.89 3.24
CA VAL A 34 -6.99 3.76 3.61
C VAL A 34 -6.11 3.09 4.66
N PHE A 35 -4.81 3.13 4.41
CA PHE A 35 -3.80 2.63 5.32
C PHE A 35 -3.08 3.80 6.01
N ASP A 36 -2.74 3.61 7.28
CA ASP A 36 -1.86 4.52 8.01
C ASP A 36 -0.40 4.39 7.54
N GLU A 37 0.47 5.26 8.06
CA GLU A 37 1.91 5.24 7.75
C GLU A 37 2.59 3.91 8.15
N LEU A 38 1.98 3.16 9.06
CA LEU A 38 2.44 1.86 9.54
C LEU A 38 1.83 0.69 8.77
N LEU A 39 1.17 0.95 7.63
CA LEU A 39 0.50 -0.05 6.78
C LEU A 39 -0.59 -0.83 7.51
N ARG A 40 -1.26 -0.21 8.48
CA ARG A 40 -2.45 -0.78 9.11
C ARG A 40 -3.67 -0.12 8.49
N VAL A 41 -4.73 -0.91 8.34
CA VAL A 41 -6.02 -0.38 7.87
C VAL A 41 -6.52 0.64 8.89
N ASP A 42 -6.78 1.86 8.42
CA ASP A 42 -7.18 2.99 9.24
C ASP A 42 -8.68 3.29 9.08
N ASP A 43 -9.09 3.62 7.85
CA ASP A 43 -10.48 3.94 7.53
C ASP A 43 -10.91 3.44 6.14
N LEU A 44 -12.22 3.40 5.93
CA LEU A 44 -12.82 3.32 4.60
C LEU A 44 -13.31 4.72 4.23
N ALA A 45 -12.87 5.22 3.08
CA ALA A 45 -13.17 6.56 2.60
C ALA A 45 -13.94 6.50 1.29
N ILE A 46 -14.88 7.44 1.08
CA ILE A 46 -15.56 7.62 -0.21
C ILE A 46 -15.44 9.05 -0.70
N SER A 47 -15.70 9.23 -1.98
CA SER A 47 -15.82 10.54 -2.61
C SER A 47 -17.06 10.62 -3.49
N THR A 48 -17.74 11.76 -3.46
CA THR A 48 -19.01 12.03 -4.14
C THR A 48 -18.87 13.18 -5.14
N GLU A 49 -19.71 13.18 -6.17
CA GLU A 49 -19.75 14.24 -7.18
C GLU A 49 -20.32 15.54 -6.59
N ARG A 50 -21.27 15.45 -5.65
CA ARG A 50 -21.89 16.61 -5.00
C ARG A 50 -21.33 16.88 -3.60
N SER A 51 -21.12 18.15 -3.28
CA SER A 51 -20.82 18.63 -1.92
C SER A 51 -22.13 18.88 -1.15
N ILE A 52 -22.28 18.31 0.04
CA ILE A 52 -23.44 18.53 0.93
C ILE A 52 -23.31 19.78 1.82
N PHE A 53 -22.38 20.71 1.53
CA PHE A 53 -22.24 21.96 2.30
C PHE A 53 -22.34 23.23 1.44
N ASN A 54 -23.41 23.97 1.75
CA ASN A 54 -23.68 25.41 1.58
C ASN A 54 -24.01 25.96 0.18
N ASP A 55 -25.19 26.59 0.06
CA ASP A 55 -25.78 27.24 -1.13
C ASP A 55 -24.95 28.39 -1.76
N GLN A 56 -23.71 28.59 -1.29
CA GLN A 56 -22.76 29.58 -1.79
C GLN A 56 -21.49 28.98 -2.42
N GLU A 57 -21.29 27.65 -2.33
CA GLU A 57 -20.21 26.95 -3.02
C GLU A 57 -20.77 26.22 -4.24
N ASP A 58 -20.04 26.27 -5.34
CA ASP A 58 -20.46 25.75 -6.64
C ASP A 58 -20.92 24.28 -6.53
N SER A 59 -22.19 24.04 -6.84
CA SER A 59 -22.84 22.73 -6.88
C SER A 59 -22.13 21.69 -7.73
N ALA A 60 -21.14 22.11 -8.55
CA ALA A 60 -20.40 21.25 -9.46
C ALA A 60 -19.27 20.43 -8.83
N GLN A 61 -18.64 20.81 -7.70
CA GLN A 61 -17.44 20.10 -7.23
C GLN A 61 -17.13 20.26 -5.73
N TYR A 62 -17.12 19.14 -5.00
CA TYR A 62 -16.57 19.05 -3.63
C TYR A 62 -15.03 19.20 -3.59
N LEU A 63 -14.34 18.88 -4.69
CA LEU A 63 -12.90 19.02 -4.88
C LEU A 63 -12.62 19.50 -6.31
N SER A 64 -11.60 20.34 -6.51
CA SER A 64 -11.13 20.66 -7.87
C SER A 64 -10.78 19.38 -8.64
N GLU A 65 -10.85 19.40 -9.97
CA GLU A 65 -10.44 18.24 -10.79
C GLU A 65 -9.04 17.71 -10.43
N ASN A 66 -8.13 18.61 -10.03
CA ASN A 66 -6.77 18.28 -9.60
C ASN A 66 -6.72 17.55 -8.25
N ASP A 67 -7.71 17.77 -7.39
CA ASP A 67 -7.81 17.17 -6.04
C ASP A 67 -8.78 16.00 -5.96
N ARG A 68 -9.55 15.73 -7.03
CA ARG A 68 -10.52 14.63 -7.13
C ARG A 68 -10.00 13.30 -6.58
N TRP A 69 -8.74 12.97 -6.89
CA TRP A 69 -8.09 11.71 -6.50
C TRP A 69 -7.14 11.83 -5.30
N ASN A 70 -7.26 12.91 -4.53
CA ASN A 70 -6.49 13.12 -3.30
C ASN A 70 -7.29 12.62 -2.10
N VAL A 71 -7.04 11.37 -1.71
CA VAL A 71 -7.76 10.68 -0.64
C VAL A 71 -7.68 11.42 0.70
N PHE A 72 -6.58 12.12 1.00
CA PHE A 72 -6.45 12.95 2.21
C PHE A 72 -7.48 14.08 2.30
N LYS A 73 -7.99 14.56 1.17
CA LYS A 73 -9.01 15.62 1.11
C LYS A 73 -10.43 15.08 1.11
N TRP A 74 -10.60 13.75 1.05
CA TRP A 74 -11.91 13.13 1.12
C TRP A 74 -12.44 13.18 2.55
N ARG A 75 -13.66 13.69 2.69
CA ARG A 75 -14.28 13.99 4.00
C ARG A 75 -15.15 12.87 4.52
N TYR A 76 -15.69 12.03 3.64
CA TYR A 76 -16.47 10.87 4.06
C TYR A 76 -15.52 9.73 4.36
N ARG A 77 -15.33 9.51 5.65
CA ARG A 77 -14.49 8.46 6.21
C ARG A 77 -15.25 7.79 7.33
N THR A 78 -15.02 6.51 7.53
CA THR A 78 -15.62 5.79 8.67
C THR A 78 -15.11 6.43 9.96
N THR A 79 -16.00 7.00 10.76
CA THR A 79 -15.62 7.76 11.96
C THR A 79 -14.98 6.87 13.02
N HIS A 80 -13.87 7.28 13.65
CA HIS A 80 -13.28 6.61 14.82
C HIS A 80 -14.17 6.76 16.06
N ASN A 81 -15.29 6.08 16.10
CA ASN A 81 -16.05 5.85 17.32
C ASN A 81 -15.73 4.45 17.84
N SER A 82 -15.71 4.26 19.15
CA SER A 82 -15.27 3.03 19.83
C SER A 82 -16.06 1.75 19.48
N ASN A 83 -17.09 1.87 18.63
CA ASN A 83 -17.95 0.80 18.11
C ASN A 83 -17.97 0.75 16.56
N ASN A 84 -16.94 1.27 15.89
CA ASN A 84 -16.83 1.26 14.42
C ASN A 84 -16.33 -0.11 13.92
N GLY A 85 -16.96 -0.66 12.87
CA GLY A 85 -16.57 -1.90 12.22
C GLY A 85 -15.11 -1.90 11.77
N MET A 86 -14.54 -0.76 11.40
CA MET A 86 -13.12 -0.66 11.03
C MET A 86 -12.15 -0.92 12.19
N THR A 87 -12.53 -0.58 13.43
CA THR A 87 -11.70 -0.91 14.61
C THR A 87 -11.75 -2.42 14.89
N GLN A 88 -12.93 -3.02 14.71
CA GLN A 88 -13.10 -4.48 14.78
C GLN A 88 -12.33 -5.19 13.66
N LEU A 89 -12.37 -4.65 12.44
CA LEU A 89 -11.63 -5.16 11.29
C LEU A 89 -10.13 -5.19 11.57
N ARG A 90 -9.57 -4.09 12.08
CA ARG A 90 -8.15 -4.01 12.46
C ARG A 90 -7.80 -5.06 13.51
N ALA A 91 -8.60 -5.18 14.56
CA ALA A 91 -8.36 -6.18 15.62
C ALA A 91 -8.45 -7.62 15.09
N LEU A 92 -9.39 -7.91 14.18
CA LEU A 92 -9.55 -9.23 13.56
C LEU A 92 -8.40 -9.54 12.59
N LEU A 93 -7.94 -8.57 11.81
CA LEU A 93 -6.75 -8.71 10.95
C LEU A 93 -5.51 -9.00 11.79
N ASP A 94 -5.26 -8.21 12.84
CA ASP A 94 -4.13 -8.42 13.75
C ASP A 94 -4.17 -9.82 14.38
N ASN A 95 -5.35 -10.31 14.75
CA ASN A 95 -5.52 -11.66 15.30
C ASN A 95 -5.33 -12.76 14.23
N TYR A 96 -5.89 -12.56 13.03
CA TYR A 96 -5.74 -13.49 11.91
C TYR A 96 -4.27 -13.71 11.55
N PHE A 97 -3.48 -12.63 11.45
CA PHE A 97 -2.05 -12.73 11.17
C PHE A 97 -1.27 -13.36 12.34
N LYS A 98 -1.59 -13.03 13.59
CA LYS A 98 -0.97 -13.69 14.76
C LYS A 98 -1.23 -15.20 14.79
N GLN A 99 -2.44 -15.63 14.45
CA GLN A 99 -2.82 -17.04 14.47
C GLN A 99 -2.24 -17.85 13.30
N GLN A 100 -2.18 -17.28 12.09
CA GLN A 100 -1.57 -17.96 10.94
C GLN A 100 -0.07 -18.21 11.11
N HIS A 101 0.61 -17.46 11.98
CA HIS A 101 2.05 -17.56 12.20
C HIS A 101 2.44 -18.19 13.55
N SER A 102 1.49 -18.80 14.28
CA SER A 102 1.73 -19.46 15.58
C SER A 102 2.54 -20.78 15.51
N PHE A 103 3.16 -21.11 14.36
CA PHE A 103 4.09 -22.24 14.20
C PHE A 103 5.55 -21.81 13.89
N GLY A 104 5.94 -20.59 14.25
CA GLY A 104 7.32 -20.09 14.10
C GLY A 104 7.88 -19.50 15.39
N ASN A 105 8.84 -20.21 15.99
CA ASN A 105 9.89 -19.79 16.94
C ASN A 105 9.67 -18.52 17.82
N PRO A 106 9.67 -18.62 19.17
CA PRO A 106 9.41 -17.50 20.10
C PRO A 106 10.53 -16.43 20.20
N LEU A 107 11.45 -16.37 19.23
CA LEU A 107 12.49 -15.34 19.12
C LEU A 107 12.30 -14.42 17.89
N LEU A 108 11.24 -14.62 17.09
CA LEU A 108 10.94 -13.84 15.87
C LEU A 108 9.70 -12.93 15.99
N GLU A 109 9.29 -12.57 17.22
CA GLU A 109 8.02 -11.85 17.43
C GLU A 109 7.98 -10.39 16.97
N HIS A 110 9.01 -9.84 16.34
CA HIS A 110 8.94 -8.46 15.82
C HIS A 110 9.56 -8.35 14.42
N GLY A 111 8.74 -8.00 13.42
CA GLY A 111 9.17 -7.09 12.36
C GLY A 111 8.82 -7.42 10.92
N GLN A 112 9.02 -8.64 10.43
CA GLN A 112 8.99 -8.89 8.98
C GLN A 112 8.46 -10.29 8.65
N ILE A 113 7.14 -10.42 8.49
CA ILE A 113 6.52 -11.62 7.91
C ILE A 113 5.55 -11.13 6.82
N ASP A 114 5.89 -11.41 5.57
CA ASP A 114 5.08 -11.33 4.33
C ASP A 114 4.04 -10.19 4.20
N GLN A 115 4.48 -8.93 4.17
CA GLN A 115 3.62 -7.79 3.82
C GLN A 115 2.93 -7.95 2.45
N ALA A 116 3.57 -8.66 1.50
CA ALA A 116 2.98 -9.00 0.21
C ALA A 116 1.75 -9.92 0.37
N ASN A 117 1.81 -10.89 1.27
CA ASN A 117 0.73 -11.84 1.51
C ASN A 117 -0.45 -11.16 2.25
N THR A 118 -0.16 -10.24 3.17
CA THR A 118 -1.19 -9.42 3.83
C THR A 118 -1.95 -8.54 2.83
N LEU A 119 -1.23 -7.84 1.95
CA LEU A 119 -1.85 -6.98 0.95
C LEU A 119 -2.64 -7.79 -0.09
N ASP A 120 -2.12 -8.95 -0.50
CA ASP A 120 -2.81 -9.86 -1.42
C ASP A 120 -4.09 -10.43 -0.80
N VAL A 121 -4.07 -10.79 0.50
CA VAL A 121 -5.26 -11.21 1.23
C VAL A 121 -6.28 -10.08 1.28
N LEU A 122 -5.85 -8.85 1.58
CA LEU A 122 -6.74 -7.69 1.63
C LEU A 122 -7.28 -7.31 0.24
N LEU A 123 -6.48 -7.40 -0.82
CA LEU A 123 -6.93 -7.20 -2.20
C LEU A 123 -7.97 -8.24 -2.61
N LYS A 124 -7.74 -9.51 -2.30
CA LYS A 124 -8.71 -10.60 -2.55
C LYS A 124 -9.98 -10.40 -1.74
N LEU A 125 -9.86 -10.04 -0.47
CA LEU A 125 -10.99 -9.73 0.39
C LEU A 125 -11.80 -8.56 -0.17
N PHE A 126 -11.14 -7.48 -0.58
CA PHE A 126 -11.83 -6.30 -1.07
C PHE A 126 -12.48 -6.55 -2.44
N LYS A 127 -11.88 -7.41 -3.27
CA LYS A 127 -12.51 -7.93 -4.48
C LYS A 127 -13.77 -8.73 -4.17
N GLN A 128 -13.71 -9.65 -3.22
CA GLN A 128 -14.88 -10.43 -2.78
C GLN A 128 -15.98 -9.54 -2.21
N VAL A 129 -15.63 -8.47 -1.48
CA VAL A 129 -16.58 -7.47 -0.98
C VAL A 129 -17.28 -6.77 -2.14
N ARG A 130 -16.52 -6.29 -3.14
CA ARG A 130 -17.10 -5.65 -4.33
C ARG A 130 -18.01 -6.60 -5.10
N ASP A 131 -17.55 -7.82 -5.34
CA ASP A 131 -18.32 -8.84 -6.07
C ASP A 131 -19.62 -9.19 -5.31
N ALA A 132 -19.57 -9.31 -3.98
CA ALA A 132 -20.76 -9.55 -3.15
C ALA A 132 -21.73 -8.35 -3.15
N LEU A 133 -21.23 -7.12 -3.11
CA LEU A 133 -22.06 -5.91 -3.19
C LEU A 133 -22.79 -5.81 -4.55
N GLU A 134 -22.14 -6.22 -5.63
CA GLU A 134 -22.74 -6.25 -6.98
C GLU A 134 -23.73 -7.43 -7.14
N GLN A 135 -23.38 -8.63 -6.67
CA GLN A 135 -24.17 -9.86 -6.90
C GLN A 135 -25.25 -10.10 -5.85
N ASP A 136 -24.94 -9.95 -4.56
CA ASP A 136 -25.83 -10.31 -3.45
C ASP A 136 -26.71 -9.13 -3.03
N TYR A 137 -26.17 -7.90 -3.10
CA TYR A 137 -26.88 -6.67 -2.72
C TYR A 137 -27.46 -5.92 -3.93
N GLY A 138 -27.11 -6.32 -5.16
CA GLY A 138 -27.64 -5.75 -6.40
C GLY A 138 -27.26 -4.29 -6.64
N LEU A 139 -26.13 -3.83 -6.07
CA LEU A 139 -25.69 -2.45 -6.23
C LEU A 139 -25.05 -2.23 -7.61
N ASP A 140 -25.35 -1.11 -8.26
CA ASP A 140 -24.63 -0.68 -9.46
C ASP A 140 -23.30 -0.02 -9.05
N LEU A 141 -22.22 -0.79 -9.14
CA LEU A 141 -20.87 -0.34 -8.83
C LEU A 141 -20.08 0.07 -10.08
N SER A 142 -20.71 0.11 -11.26
CA SER A 142 -20.03 0.42 -12.53
C SER A 142 -19.41 1.83 -12.57
N GLN A 143 -20.01 2.75 -11.80
CA GLN A 143 -19.58 4.15 -11.69
C GLN A 143 -18.72 4.42 -10.44
N ILE A 144 -18.35 3.40 -9.66
CA ILE A 144 -17.57 3.56 -8.42
C ILE A 144 -16.20 2.89 -8.58
N LEU A 145 -15.13 3.66 -8.40
CA LEU A 145 -13.76 3.11 -8.38
C LEU A 145 -13.37 2.64 -6.98
N PHE A 146 -13.02 1.36 -6.85
CA PHE A 146 -12.48 0.78 -5.62
C PHE A 146 -10.96 0.67 -5.66
N PHE A 147 -10.23 1.18 -4.66
CA PHE A 147 -8.77 1.02 -4.61
C PHE A 147 -8.21 1.09 -3.19
N ILE A 148 -6.95 0.68 -3.02
CA ILE A 148 -6.24 0.79 -1.74
C ILE A 148 -5.37 2.03 -1.76
N HIS A 149 -5.52 2.90 -0.77
CA HIS A 149 -4.67 4.07 -0.58
C HIS A 149 -3.61 3.81 0.48
N THR A 150 -2.35 4.00 0.09
CA THR A 150 -1.20 3.83 0.98
C THR A 150 -0.27 5.03 0.84
N PRO A 151 -0.11 5.87 1.89
CA PRO A 151 0.70 7.09 1.83
C PRO A 151 2.14 6.87 1.36
N THR A 152 2.72 5.73 1.72
CA THR A 152 4.11 5.36 1.44
C THR A 152 4.30 4.64 0.11
N GLN A 153 3.22 4.16 -0.54
CA GLN A 153 3.30 3.31 -1.73
C GLN A 153 2.24 3.69 -2.78
N PRO A 154 2.43 4.79 -3.53
CA PRO A 154 1.45 5.26 -4.52
C PRO A 154 1.26 4.30 -5.70
N GLU A 155 2.22 3.41 -5.96
CA GLU A 155 2.10 2.37 -7.00
C GLU A 155 1.00 1.35 -6.67
N LEU A 156 0.77 1.07 -5.39
CA LEU A 156 -0.28 0.16 -4.95
C LEU A 156 -1.68 0.70 -5.24
N GLU A 157 -1.87 2.03 -5.28
CA GLU A 157 -3.15 2.61 -5.70
C GLU A 157 -3.47 2.24 -7.15
N LEU A 158 -2.48 2.30 -8.03
CA LEU A 158 -2.64 1.97 -9.45
C LEU A 158 -2.89 0.47 -9.65
N GLN A 159 -2.12 -0.37 -8.96
CA GLN A 159 -2.25 -1.83 -9.04
C GLN A 159 -3.59 -2.30 -8.48
N SER A 160 -3.97 -1.82 -7.30
CA SER A 160 -5.24 -2.15 -6.66
C SER A 160 -6.43 -1.68 -7.49
N ALA A 161 -6.41 -0.43 -7.99
CA ALA A 161 -7.46 0.07 -8.89
C ALA A 161 -7.58 -0.79 -10.16
N THR A 162 -6.47 -1.29 -10.68
CA THR A 162 -6.44 -2.15 -11.87
C THR A 162 -7.02 -3.53 -11.60
N TYR A 163 -6.70 -4.11 -10.44
CA TYR A 163 -7.13 -5.45 -10.05
C TYR A 163 -8.60 -5.52 -9.60
N LEU A 164 -9.06 -4.48 -8.90
CA LEU A 164 -10.36 -4.43 -8.24
C LEU A 164 -11.48 -4.00 -9.17
N ASN A 165 -11.21 -3.25 -10.25
CA ASN A 165 -12.26 -2.67 -11.10
C ASN A 165 -12.18 -3.16 -12.55
N PRO A 166 -13.33 -3.39 -13.22
CA PRO A 166 -13.38 -3.61 -14.65
C PRO A 166 -12.87 -2.38 -15.41
N GLU A 167 -12.62 -2.56 -16.70
CA GLU A 167 -12.30 -1.43 -17.58
C GLU A 167 -13.48 -0.46 -17.64
N SER A 168 -13.24 0.79 -17.24
CA SER A 168 -14.23 1.87 -17.25
C SER A 168 -13.56 3.22 -17.56
N ALA A 169 -14.33 4.17 -18.07
CA ALA A 169 -13.82 5.53 -18.32
C ALA A 169 -13.27 6.18 -17.04
N LEU A 170 -13.92 5.90 -15.91
CA LEU A 170 -13.52 6.37 -14.59
C LEU A 170 -12.15 5.81 -14.15
N LYS A 171 -11.90 4.51 -14.38
CA LYS A 171 -10.60 3.87 -14.16
C LYS A 171 -9.51 4.52 -15.02
N GLN A 172 -9.78 4.76 -16.30
CA GLN A 172 -8.82 5.42 -17.19
C GLN A 172 -8.51 6.86 -16.76
N GLN A 173 -9.52 7.60 -16.29
CA GLN A 173 -9.36 8.94 -15.74
C GLN A 173 -8.48 8.94 -14.49
N PHE A 174 -8.70 7.99 -13.58
CA PHE A 174 -7.87 7.81 -12.39
C PHE A 174 -6.40 7.53 -12.76
N LEU A 175 -6.16 6.52 -13.60
CA LEU A 175 -4.80 6.13 -14.01
C LEU A 175 -4.06 7.31 -14.68
N SER A 176 -4.73 8.01 -15.60
CA SER A 176 -4.14 9.17 -16.31
C SER A 176 -3.81 10.32 -15.36
N SER A 177 -4.67 10.58 -14.37
CA SER A 177 -4.44 11.64 -13.38
C SER A 177 -3.23 11.38 -12.48
N LYS A 178 -3.00 10.11 -12.12
CA LYS A 178 -1.89 9.67 -11.27
C LYS A 178 -0.59 9.57 -12.07
N GLN A 179 -0.64 9.12 -13.32
CA GLN A 179 0.51 9.12 -14.23
C GLN A 179 0.98 10.54 -14.56
N SER A 180 0.06 11.48 -14.78
CA SER A 180 0.40 12.90 -15.03
C SER A 180 1.09 13.56 -13.83
N LYS A 181 0.69 13.20 -12.60
CA LYS A 181 1.35 13.66 -11.37
C LYS A 181 2.72 13.02 -11.16
N ASN A 182 2.89 11.75 -11.49
CA ASN A 182 4.18 11.04 -11.41
C ASN A 182 5.19 11.56 -12.45
N ASN A 183 4.73 12.01 -13.62
CA ASN A 183 5.60 12.62 -14.64
C ASN A 183 5.93 14.11 -14.36
N ALA A 184 5.08 14.81 -13.61
CA ALA A 184 5.31 16.20 -13.19
C ALA A 184 6.13 16.32 -11.88
N THR A 185 6.40 15.21 -11.21
CA THR A 185 7.37 15.18 -10.11
C THR A 185 8.74 14.79 -10.68
N ALA A 186 9.58 15.80 -10.89
CA ALA A 186 11.03 15.64 -10.84
C ALA A 186 11.42 14.71 -9.68
N PRO A 187 12.49 13.90 -9.78
CA PRO A 187 12.83 12.87 -8.81
C PRO A 187 12.80 13.51 -7.42
N LYS A 188 11.87 13.05 -6.57
CA LYS A 188 11.77 13.53 -5.20
C LYS A 188 13.15 13.37 -4.58
N SER A 189 13.78 14.47 -4.18
CA SER A 189 14.99 14.41 -3.41
C SER A 189 14.71 13.54 -2.18
N PHE A 190 15.36 12.37 -2.11
CA PHE A 190 15.28 11.51 -0.95
C PHE A 190 15.80 12.32 0.23
N LYS A 191 14.91 12.65 1.17
CA LYS A 191 15.31 13.32 2.41
C LYS A 191 15.93 12.26 3.31
N LEU A 192 17.19 11.91 3.01
CA LEU A 192 17.95 10.86 3.68
C LEU A 192 18.31 11.30 5.10
N SER A 193 17.97 10.47 6.07
CA SER A 193 18.46 10.57 7.44
C SER A 193 19.97 10.28 7.50
N GLN A 194 20.62 10.55 8.63
CA GLN A 194 22.05 10.21 8.78
C GLN A 194 22.27 8.69 8.74
N SER A 195 21.37 7.91 9.35
CA SER A 195 21.37 6.44 9.29
C SER A 195 21.19 5.91 7.87
N ASP A 196 20.36 6.55 7.04
CA ASP A 196 20.20 6.19 5.62
C ASP A 196 21.51 6.35 4.85
N LYS A 197 22.25 7.43 5.12
CA LYS A 197 23.54 7.70 4.48
C LYS A 197 24.59 6.70 4.93
N ASP A 198 24.61 6.37 6.21
CA ASP A 198 25.56 5.40 6.76
C ASP A 198 25.31 4.00 6.14
N LEU A 199 24.06 3.55 6.06
CA LEU A 199 23.69 2.29 5.39
C LEU A 199 24.03 2.28 3.88
N LEU A 200 23.83 3.39 3.18
CA LEU A 200 24.21 3.52 1.77
C LEU A 200 25.74 3.48 1.57
N ILE A 201 26.49 4.08 2.50
CA ILE A 201 27.96 4.03 2.51
C ILE A 201 28.43 2.60 2.76
N ASP A 202 27.84 1.91 3.73
CA ASP A 202 28.19 0.53 4.05
C ASP A 202 27.89 -0.38 2.86
N LEU A 203 26.71 -0.27 2.25
CA LEU A 203 26.38 -1.00 1.02
C LEU A 203 27.35 -0.70 -0.13
N ALA A 204 27.75 0.57 -0.31
CA ALA A 204 28.72 0.95 -1.34
C ALA A 204 30.11 0.38 -1.08
N GLN A 205 30.49 0.16 0.18
CA GLN A 205 31.75 -0.50 0.55
C GLN A 205 31.71 -2.00 0.25
N LEU A 206 30.57 -2.67 0.48
CA LEU A 206 30.40 -4.10 0.14
C LEU A 206 30.67 -4.36 -1.35
N VAL A 207 30.23 -3.45 -2.21
CA VAL A 207 30.32 -3.55 -3.69
C VAL A 207 31.68 -3.07 -4.22
N LYS A 208 32.50 -2.42 -3.38
CA LYS A 208 33.84 -1.91 -3.77
C LYS A 208 34.98 -2.93 -3.60
N LEU A 209 34.74 -4.06 -2.94
CA LEU A 209 35.74 -5.13 -2.76
C LEU A 209 36.29 -5.64 -4.11
N GLU A 210 37.61 -5.86 -4.19
CA GLU A 210 38.32 -6.17 -5.45
C GLU A 210 37.94 -7.52 -6.08
N ALA A 211 37.52 -8.48 -5.25
CA ALA A 211 36.92 -9.74 -5.70
C ALA A 211 35.42 -9.68 -5.37
N TYR A 212 34.60 -9.36 -6.38
CA TYR A 212 33.15 -9.37 -6.23
C TYR A 212 32.66 -10.81 -6.08
N ASP A 213 32.33 -11.19 -4.86
CA ASP A 213 31.65 -12.44 -4.54
C ASP A 213 30.20 -12.12 -4.13
N TYR A 214 29.25 -12.48 -4.98
CA TYR A 214 27.83 -12.23 -4.75
C TYR A 214 27.31 -12.91 -3.47
N LEU A 215 27.88 -14.06 -3.08
CA LEU A 215 27.47 -14.77 -1.87
C LEU A 215 27.96 -14.02 -0.62
N GLN A 216 29.20 -13.50 -0.68
CA GLN A 216 29.75 -12.66 0.38
C GLN A 216 28.99 -11.34 0.50
N VAL A 217 28.67 -10.70 -0.62
CA VAL A 217 27.89 -9.46 -0.67
C VAL A 217 26.47 -9.67 -0.15
N ALA A 218 25.81 -10.79 -0.50
CA ALA A 218 24.51 -11.16 0.02
C ALA A 218 24.52 -11.42 1.53
N HIS A 219 25.52 -12.15 2.01
CA HIS A 219 25.68 -12.38 3.45
C HIS A 219 25.94 -11.08 4.22
N GLN A 220 26.76 -10.18 3.69
CA GLN A 220 27.03 -8.89 4.32
C GLN A 220 25.81 -7.95 4.27
N ALA A 221 25.04 -7.96 3.18
CA ALA A 221 23.77 -7.24 3.11
C ALA A 221 22.74 -7.81 4.08
N TYR A 222 22.72 -9.14 4.29
CA TYR A 222 21.89 -9.76 5.32
C TYR A 222 22.25 -9.23 6.72
N LEU A 223 23.54 -9.09 7.04
CA LEU A 223 23.97 -8.50 8.32
C LEU A 223 23.47 -7.05 8.49
N LEU A 224 23.43 -6.26 7.43
CA LEU A 224 22.85 -4.91 7.47
C LEU A 224 21.36 -4.90 7.81
N THR A 225 20.61 -5.97 7.47
CA THR A 225 19.19 -6.08 7.85
C THR A 225 18.97 -6.31 9.35
N LEU A 226 20.02 -6.75 10.07
CA LEU A 226 20.00 -7.01 11.50
C LEU A 226 20.38 -5.77 12.33
N GLU A 227 20.77 -4.66 11.69
CA GLU A 227 21.14 -3.45 12.41
C GLU A 227 19.92 -2.75 13.03
N PRO A 228 20.05 -2.18 14.24
CA PRO A 228 18.93 -1.52 14.93
C PRO A 228 18.26 -0.41 14.12
N HIS A 229 19.06 0.33 13.33
CA HIS A 229 18.60 1.48 12.55
C HIS A 229 18.09 1.09 11.15
N PHE A 230 18.19 -0.19 10.78
CA PHE A 230 17.71 -0.67 9.49
C PHE A 230 16.19 -0.53 9.34
N VAL A 231 15.46 -0.77 10.44
CA VAL A 231 13.99 -0.69 10.47
C VAL A 231 13.49 0.73 10.24
N ASP A 232 14.27 1.73 10.68
CA ASP A 232 13.97 3.15 10.54
C ASP A 232 14.51 3.76 9.22
N ALA A 233 15.22 2.97 8.42
CA ALA A 233 15.82 3.43 7.18
C ALA A 233 14.77 3.66 6.08
N ASN A 234 15.12 4.41 5.04
CA ASN A 234 14.27 4.61 3.88
C ASN A 234 13.88 3.26 3.24
N LEU A 235 12.59 3.07 2.97
CA LEU A 235 12.05 1.83 2.43
C LEU A 235 12.74 1.37 1.12
N TYR A 236 13.21 2.30 0.28
CA TYR A 236 13.96 1.94 -0.93
C TYR A 236 15.36 1.40 -0.63
N ILE A 237 16.01 1.89 0.44
CA ILE A 237 17.30 1.38 0.93
C ILE A 237 17.10 0.00 1.57
N GLN A 238 16.04 -0.15 2.37
CA GLN A 238 15.67 -1.45 2.95
C GLN A 238 15.43 -2.52 1.88
N LYS A 239 14.63 -2.19 0.85
CA LYS A 239 14.36 -3.08 -0.29
C LYS A 239 15.62 -3.42 -1.08
N LEU A 240 16.52 -2.46 -1.28
CA LEU A 240 17.79 -2.70 -1.95
C LEU A 240 18.66 -3.70 -1.16
N ILE A 241 18.83 -3.48 0.15
CA ILE A 241 19.60 -4.36 1.04
C ILE A 241 18.98 -5.77 1.09
N GLN A 242 17.65 -5.87 1.21
CA GLN A 242 16.95 -7.16 1.22
C GLN A 242 17.06 -7.92 -0.10
N HIS A 243 16.98 -7.23 -1.24
CA HIS A 243 17.15 -7.86 -2.55
C HIS A 243 18.57 -8.41 -2.72
N ILE A 244 19.58 -7.66 -2.24
CA ILE A 244 20.97 -8.12 -2.24
C ILE A 244 21.16 -9.31 -1.28
N ALA A 245 20.54 -9.28 -0.10
CA ALA A 245 20.59 -10.38 0.86
C ALA A 245 19.95 -11.68 0.32
N ALA A 246 18.98 -11.58 -0.59
CA ALA A 246 18.24 -12.70 -1.16
C ALA A 246 18.89 -13.35 -2.41
N MET A 247 20.08 -12.91 -2.83
CA MET A 247 20.73 -13.39 -4.07
C MET A 247 21.09 -14.90 -4.09
N ALA A 248 20.93 -15.62 -2.98
CA ALA A 248 21.39 -17.00 -2.81
C ALA A 248 20.29 -18.09 -2.94
N THR A 249 19.02 -17.74 -3.17
CA THR A 249 17.90 -18.68 -3.03
C THR A 249 17.46 -19.44 -4.29
N GLU A 250 18.06 -19.24 -5.46
CA GLU A 250 17.68 -19.98 -6.69
C GLU A 250 18.80 -20.90 -7.19
N THR A 251 18.43 -22.15 -7.53
CA THR A 251 19.33 -23.24 -7.96
C THR A 251 20.12 -22.95 -9.23
N ASP A 252 19.73 -21.90 -9.97
CA ASP A 252 20.25 -21.59 -11.31
C ASP A 252 21.16 -20.36 -11.33
N GLY A 253 21.37 -19.69 -10.17
CA GLY A 253 22.24 -18.50 -10.07
C GLY A 253 21.70 -17.25 -10.78
N SER A 254 20.47 -17.30 -11.29
CA SER A 254 19.77 -16.24 -12.04
C SER A 254 19.40 -15.00 -11.23
N CYS A 255 19.39 -15.10 -9.90
CA CYS A 255 18.97 -14.05 -8.98
C CYS A 255 20.12 -13.15 -8.47
N ALA A 256 21.36 -13.41 -8.90
CA ALA A 256 22.51 -12.61 -8.50
C ALA A 256 22.54 -11.28 -9.26
N MET A 257 22.25 -10.16 -8.58
CA MET A 257 22.47 -8.84 -9.20
C MET A 257 23.96 -8.63 -9.44
N THR A 258 24.29 -7.98 -10.55
CA THR A 258 25.69 -7.66 -10.85
C THR A 258 26.16 -6.46 -10.04
N ARG A 259 27.48 -6.32 -9.90
CA ARG A 259 28.12 -5.19 -9.25
C ARG A 259 27.64 -3.85 -9.83
N GLU A 260 27.50 -3.78 -11.15
CA GLU A 260 27.08 -2.61 -11.90
C GLU A 260 25.62 -2.24 -11.60
N GLU A 261 24.76 -3.24 -11.44
CA GLU A 261 23.35 -3.02 -11.12
C GLU A 261 23.17 -2.44 -9.71
N ILE A 262 23.91 -2.96 -8.73
CA ILE A 262 23.87 -2.42 -7.36
C ILE A 262 24.42 -0.99 -7.33
N GLN A 263 25.50 -0.72 -8.07
CA GLN A 263 26.07 0.64 -8.18
C GLN A 263 25.11 1.62 -8.85
N GLU A 264 24.38 1.20 -9.88
CA GLU A 264 23.42 2.09 -10.54
C GLU A 264 22.23 2.41 -9.64
N ARG A 265 21.75 1.44 -8.85
CA ARG A 265 20.71 1.68 -7.84
C ARG A 265 21.20 2.57 -6.70
N LEU A 266 22.46 2.44 -6.27
CA LEU A 266 23.07 3.35 -5.29
C LEU A 266 23.16 4.80 -5.80
N ARG A 267 23.54 5.01 -7.06
CA ARG A 267 23.63 6.35 -7.68
C ARG A 267 22.29 7.10 -7.73
N GLN A 268 21.16 6.39 -7.69
CA GLN A 268 19.84 7.02 -7.63
C GLN A 268 19.62 7.81 -6.33
N PHE A 269 20.33 7.46 -5.26
CA PHE A 269 20.30 8.16 -3.97
C PHE A 269 21.31 9.32 -3.88
N GLU A 270 22.38 9.30 -4.67
CA GLU A 270 23.39 10.39 -4.74
C GLU A 270 22.97 11.55 -5.66
N ARG A 271 22.08 11.29 -6.63
CA ARG A 271 21.55 12.30 -7.58
C ARG A 271 20.30 13.03 -7.06
N ALA A 272 19.89 12.74 -5.84
CA ALA A 272 18.75 13.33 -5.12
C ALA A 272 19.20 14.43 -4.15
#